data_AF-A0A831RUZ0-F1
#
_entry.id   AF-A0A831RUZ0-F1
#
_cell.length_a   1.000
_cell.length_b   1.000
_cell.length_c   1.000
_cell.angle_alpha   90.00
_cell.angle_beta   90.00
_cell.angle_gamma   90.00
#
_symmetry.space_group_name_H-M   'P 1'
#
loop_
_entity.id
_entity.type
_entity.pdbx_description
1 polymer ?
#
loop_
_entity_poly.entity_id
_entity_poly.type
_entity_poly.pdbx_seq_one_letter_code
_entity_poly.pdbx_strand_id
1 'polypeptide(L)'
;MNEEAIFQRLLALVEQYHAGRKQGKFLDYLDPETLAEELDLKKDADGDWQQLFQWIGKYLQHSVKTGHPGFLNRMWSGANLPSIVGEIITAVTNTSACTYEGAPVSTLMEHYMLDTMLDLAGFGEGEGQMTTGSSNGNMIAMLAA
;
A
#
# COMPACT_ATOMS: atom_id res chain seq x y z
N MET A 1 -10.29 -3.61 24.05
CA MET A 1 -8.97 -4.18 23.66
C MET A 1 -7.95 -3.08 23.86
N ASN A 2 -6.79 -3.36 24.46
CA ASN A 2 -5.72 -2.35 24.53
C ASN A 2 -4.96 -2.30 23.20
N GLU A 3 -4.20 -1.23 22.98
CA GLU A 3 -3.45 -0.98 21.74
C GLU A 3 -2.50 -2.13 21.37
N GLU A 4 -1.76 -2.65 22.35
CA GLU A 4 -0.85 -3.77 22.16
C GLU A 4 -1.56 -5.02 21.61
N ALA A 5 -2.69 -5.40 22.19
CA ALA A 5 -3.45 -6.57 21.72
C ALA A 5 -4.03 -6.35 20.31
N ILE A 6 -4.36 -5.11 19.94
CA ILE A 6 -4.82 -4.76 18.58
C ILE A 6 -3.67 -4.98 17.59
N PHE A 7 -2.48 -4.44 17.87
CA PHE A 7 -1.31 -4.61 17.00
C PHE A 7 -0.91 -6.09 16.87
N GLN A 8 -0.85 -6.83 17.97
CA GLN A 8 -0.54 -8.26 17.93
C GLN A 8 -1.53 -9.05 17.06
N ARG A 9 -2.83 -8.77 17.20
CA ARG A 9 -3.86 -9.42 16.39
C ARG A 9 -3.75 -9.04 14.91
N LEU A 10 -3.47 -7.77 14.61
CA LEU A 10 -3.26 -7.31 13.24
C LEU A 10 -2.04 -8.00 12.60
N LEU A 11 -0.91 -8.03 13.29
CA LEU A 11 0.31 -8.67 12.80
C LEU A 11 0.11 -10.16 12.53
N ALA A 12 -0.61 -10.86 13.40
CA ALA A 12 -0.95 -12.27 13.18
C ALA A 12 -1.77 -12.48 11.90
N LEU A 13 -2.76 -11.60 11.62
CA LEU A 13 -3.54 -11.65 10.39
C LEU A 13 -2.69 -11.37 9.14
N VAL A 14 -1.81 -10.37 9.23
CA VAL A 14 -0.89 -10.02 8.14
C VAL A 14 0.07 -11.17 7.84
N GLU A 15 0.64 -11.80 8.88
CA GLU A 15 1.52 -12.95 8.73
C GLU A 15 0.81 -14.14 8.06
N GLN A 16 -0.39 -14.48 8.56
CA GLN A 16 -1.20 -15.57 7.99
C GLN A 16 -1.52 -15.31 6.52
N TYR A 17 -1.97 -14.09 6.18
CA TYR A 17 -2.26 -13.72 4.80
C TYR A 17 -1.01 -13.78 3.93
N HIS A 18 0.10 -13.22 4.43
CA HIS A 18 1.38 -13.22 3.71
C HIS A 18 1.84 -14.65 3.40
N ALA A 19 1.76 -15.58 4.35
CA ALA A 19 2.12 -16.99 4.15
C ALA A 19 1.24 -17.69 3.09
N GLY A 20 -0.06 -17.39 3.06
CA GLY A 20 -1.03 -18.00 2.14
C GLY A 20 -1.14 -17.34 0.75
N ARG A 21 -0.57 -16.15 0.54
CA ARG A 21 -0.86 -15.30 -0.63
C ARG A 21 -0.55 -15.91 -2.01
N LYS A 22 0.32 -16.92 -2.06
CA LYS A 22 0.71 -17.61 -3.31
C LYS A 22 -0.07 -18.90 -3.56
N GLN A 23 -0.98 -19.27 -2.67
CA GLN A 23 -1.70 -20.53 -2.71
C GLN A 23 -3.18 -20.34 -3.11
N GLY A 24 -3.77 -21.40 -3.65
CA GLY A 24 -5.17 -21.46 -4.02
C GLY A 24 -5.50 -20.63 -5.26
N LYS A 25 -6.66 -19.97 -5.25
CA LYS A 25 -7.05 -19.01 -6.29
C LYS A 25 -6.48 -17.63 -5.98
N PHE A 26 -6.17 -16.86 -7.02
CA PHE A 26 -5.77 -15.46 -6.88
C PHE A 26 -6.96 -14.53 -6.58
N LEU A 27 -8.18 -14.97 -6.91
CA LEU A 27 -9.44 -14.28 -6.60
C LEU A 27 -10.57 -15.32 -6.59
N ASP A 28 -11.36 -15.33 -5.52
CA ASP A 28 -12.68 -15.94 -5.51
C ASP A 28 -13.69 -14.84 -5.87
N TYR A 29 -14.00 -14.75 -7.17
CA TYR A 29 -14.80 -13.66 -7.72
C TYR A 29 -16.25 -13.71 -7.23
N LEU A 30 -16.73 -12.54 -6.80
CA LEU A 30 -18.14 -12.23 -6.55
C LEU A 30 -18.48 -11.00 -7.39
N ASP A 31 -19.71 -10.93 -7.90
CA ASP A 31 -20.18 -9.71 -8.54
C ASP A 31 -20.37 -8.58 -7.49
N PRO A 32 -20.44 -7.30 -7.91
CA PRO A 32 -20.46 -6.18 -6.97
C PRO A 32 -21.63 -6.19 -5.98
N GLU A 33 -22.80 -6.70 -6.37
CA GLU A 33 -23.97 -6.73 -5.49
C GLU A 33 -23.77 -7.80 -4.40
N THR A 34 -23.38 -9.01 -4.81
CA THR A 34 -23.07 -10.10 -3.88
C THR A 34 -21.90 -9.75 -2.95
N LEU A 35 -20.85 -9.09 -3.46
CA LEU A 35 -19.72 -8.67 -2.63
C LEU A 35 -20.12 -7.59 -1.62
N ALA A 36 -20.99 -6.65 -2.00
CA ALA A 36 -21.46 -5.61 -1.09
C ALA A 36 -22.32 -6.19 0.06
N GLU A 37 -23.11 -7.22 -0.24
CA GLU A 37 -23.83 -8.00 0.77
C GLU A 37 -22.86 -8.76 1.68
N GLU A 38 -21.90 -9.49 1.10
CA GLU A 38 -20.89 -10.22 1.86
C GLU A 38 -20.06 -9.29 2.77
N LEU A 39 -19.77 -8.07 2.33
CA LEU A 39 -19.05 -7.06 3.13
C LEU A 39 -19.92 -6.36 4.18
N ASP A 40 -21.24 -6.59 4.19
CA ASP A 40 -22.22 -5.90 5.06
C ASP A 40 -22.19 -4.36 4.96
N LEU A 41 -21.94 -3.79 3.76
CA LEU A 41 -21.68 -2.34 3.61
C LEU A 41 -22.86 -1.43 3.95
N LYS A 42 -24.08 -1.97 4.06
CA LYS A 42 -25.31 -1.22 4.40
C LYS A 42 -25.66 -1.29 5.89
N LYS A 43 -24.94 -2.07 6.68
CA LYS A 43 -25.22 -2.26 8.10
C LYS A 43 -24.58 -1.13 8.89
N ASP A 44 -25.32 -0.58 9.85
CA ASP A 44 -24.76 0.37 10.81
C ASP A 44 -23.61 -0.29 11.59
N ALA A 45 -22.55 0.48 11.80
CA ALA A 45 -21.36 0.06 12.50
C ALA A 45 -21.28 0.74 13.86
N ASP A 46 -21.12 -0.07 14.91
CA ASP A 46 -20.98 0.41 16.29
C ASP A 46 -19.55 0.91 16.57
N GLY A 47 -18.65 0.80 15.57
CA GLY A 47 -17.28 1.30 15.64
C GLY A 47 -16.35 0.47 16.53
N ASP A 48 -16.72 -0.77 16.85
CA ASP A 48 -15.93 -1.63 17.73
C ASP A 48 -14.78 -2.35 16.99
N TRP A 49 -13.75 -2.73 17.76
CA TRP A 49 -12.57 -3.42 17.24
C TRP A 49 -12.87 -4.82 16.66
N GLN A 50 -13.85 -5.53 17.21
CA GLN A 50 -14.22 -6.86 16.73
C GLN A 50 -14.85 -6.78 15.33
N GLN A 51 -15.73 -5.81 15.10
CA GLN A 51 -16.30 -5.51 13.78
C GLN A 51 -15.20 -5.11 12.79
N LEU A 52 -14.26 -4.26 13.21
CA LEU A 52 -13.11 -3.90 12.35
C LEU A 52 -12.30 -5.13 11.93
N PHE A 53 -11.98 -6.03 12.86
CA PHE A 53 -11.22 -7.25 12.53
C PHE A 53 -12.02 -8.23 11.65
N GLN A 54 -13.35 -8.26 11.76
CA GLN A 54 -14.21 -9.01 10.84
C GLN A 54 -14.10 -8.43 9.42
N TRP A 55 -14.17 -7.11 9.28
CA TRP A 55 -13.98 -6.43 8.00
C TRP A 55 -12.59 -6.62 7.42
N ILE A 56 -11.53 -6.57 8.23
CA ILE A 56 -10.16 -6.90 7.78
C ILE A 56 -10.13 -8.33 7.22
N GLY A 57 -10.74 -9.29 7.92
CA GLY A 57 -10.83 -10.68 7.45
C GLY A 57 -11.53 -10.79 6.08
N LYS A 58 -12.71 -10.18 5.95
CA LYS A 58 -13.46 -10.15 4.69
C LYS A 58 -12.67 -9.46 3.57
N TYR A 59 -12.03 -8.32 3.86
CA TYR A 59 -11.18 -7.61 2.91
C TYR A 59 -10.05 -8.50 2.40
N LEU A 60 -9.32 -9.17 3.29
CA LEU A 60 -8.22 -10.06 2.90
C LEU A 60 -8.70 -11.29 2.12
N GLN A 61 -9.88 -11.83 2.45
CA GLN A 61 -10.47 -12.99 1.78
C GLN A 61 -10.91 -12.67 0.34
N HIS A 62 -11.57 -11.52 0.14
CA HIS A 62 -12.15 -11.14 -1.15
C HIS A 62 -11.22 -10.26 -2.01
N SER A 63 -10.10 -9.81 -1.46
CA SER A 63 -9.09 -9.09 -2.22
C SER A 63 -8.35 -9.99 -3.19
N VAL A 64 -8.01 -9.43 -4.36
CA VAL A 64 -7.12 -10.07 -5.30
C VAL A 64 -5.75 -10.30 -4.64
N LYS A 65 -5.28 -11.54 -4.65
CA LYS A 65 -3.92 -11.89 -4.23
C LYS A 65 -2.94 -11.51 -5.32
N THR A 66 -2.54 -10.23 -5.34
CA THR A 66 -1.68 -9.67 -6.40
C THR A 66 -0.30 -10.30 -6.47
N GLY A 67 0.19 -10.93 -5.40
CA GLY A 67 1.45 -11.69 -5.38
C GLY A 67 1.32 -13.16 -5.81
N HIS A 68 0.13 -13.60 -6.20
CA HIS A 68 -0.11 -14.97 -6.66
C HIS A 68 0.51 -15.19 -8.06
N PRO A 69 1.18 -16.33 -8.33
CA PRO A 69 1.83 -16.58 -9.63
C PRO A 69 0.90 -16.49 -10.84
N GLY A 70 -0.38 -16.83 -10.66
CA GLY A 70 -1.43 -16.71 -11.69
C GLY A 70 -1.98 -15.28 -11.90
N PHE A 71 -1.58 -14.29 -11.10
CA PHE A 71 -2.00 -12.90 -11.29
C PHE A 71 -1.08 -12.19 -12.28
N LEU A 72 -1.57 -12.00 -13.51
CA LEU A 72 -0.84 -11.39 -14.64
C LEU A 72 -1.62 -10.24 -15.29
N ASN A 73 -2.55 -9.63 -14.55
CA ASN A 73 -3.49 -8.64 -15.11
C ASN A 73 -2.94 -7.22 -15.20
N ARG A 74 -1.79 -6.93 -14.56
CA ARG A 74 -1.22 -5.58 -14.43
C ARG A 74 0.27 -5.59 -14.77
N MET A 75 0.83 -4.40 -15.00
CA MET A 75 2.26 -4.17 -15.20
C MET A 75 3.09 -4.30 -13.90
N TRP A 76 2.48 -4.79 -12.82
CA TRP A 76 3.08 -5.04 -11.52
C TRP A 76 2.43 -6.27 -10.90
N SER A 77 3.15 -6.95 -10.00
CA SER A 77 2.66 -8.14 -9.31
C SER A 77 3.34 -8.26 -7.94
N GLY A 78 2.51 -8.36 -6.90
CA GLY A 78 2.93 -8.39 -5.50
C GLY A 78 3.75 -7.17 -5.05
N ALA A 79 4.19 -7.23 -3.80
CA ALA A 79 5.16 -6.30 -3.22
C ALA A 79 6.32 -7.11 -2.63
N ASN A 80 7.54 -6.61 -2.77
CA ASN A 80 8.70 -7.19 -2.09
C ASN A 80 8.67 -6.84 -0.59
N LEU A 81 9.37 -7.64 0.23
CA LEU A 81 9.34 -7.47 1.69
C LEU A 81 9.86 -6.11 2.16
N PRO A 82 10.99 -5.58 1.63
CA PRO A 82 11.44 -4.22 1.97
C PRO A 82 10.38 -3.14 1.76
N SER A 83 9.65 -3.15 0.63
CA SER A 83 8.59 -2.18 0.34
C SER A 83 7.44 -2.29 1.35
N ILE A 84 7.03 -3.51 1.73
CA ILE A 84 5.97 -3.70 2.74
C ILE A 84 6.39 -3.12 4.10
N VAL A 85 7.64 -3.35 4.51
CA VAL A 85 8.16 -2.77 5.77
C VAL A 85 8.16 -1.24 5.69
N GLY A 86 8.60 -0.67 4.56
CA GLY A 86 8.56 0.77 4.32
C GLY A 86 7.15 1.34 4.47
N GLU A 87 6.15 0.74 3.83
CA GLU A 87 4.74 1.17 3.94
C GLU A 87 4.22 1.14 5.38
N ILE A 88 4.56 0.10 6.16
CA ILE A 88 4.17 0.02 7.58
C ILE A 88 4.82 1.16 8.38
N ILE A 89 6.10 1.44 8.18
CA ILE A 89 6.79 2.54 8.87
C ILE A 89 6.21 3.90 8.46
N THR A 90 5.91 4.11 7.19
CA THR A 90 5.25 5.32 6.70
C THR A 90 3.90 5.52 7.37
N ALA A 91 3.08 4.48 7.46
CA ALA A 91 1.77 4.55 8.11
C ALA A 91 1.86 4.85 9.62
N VAL A 92 2.83 4.24 10.32
CA VAL A 92 3.02 4.46 11.77
C VAL A 92 3.57 5.85 12.07
N THR A 93 4.46 6.37 11.23
CA THR A 93 5.07 7.70 11.43
C THR A 93 4.16 8.85 10.99
N ASN A 94 3.28 8.61 10.01
CA ASN A 94 2.23 9.53 9.56
C ASN A 94 2.70 10.98 9.39
N THR A 95 3.84 11.17 8.73
CA THR A 95 4.41 12.49 8.44
C THR A 95 4.11 12.95 7.01
N SER A 96 4.29 14.24 6.73
CA SER A 96 4.13 14.86 5.42
C SER A 96 5.45 15.49 4.97
N ALA A 97 5.93 15.06 3.79
CA ALA A 97 7.20 15.51 3.22
C ALA A 97 7.16 16.90 2.55
N CYS A 98 6.19 17.75 2.89
CA CYS A 98 6.07 19.09 2.32
C CYS A 98 7.19 20.04 2.75
N THR A 99 7.81 19.81 3.90
CA THR A 99 8.94 20.60 4.41
C THR A 99 9.95 19.69 5.10
N TYR A 100 11.21 20.12 5.12
CA TYR A 100 12.26 19.43 5.86
C TYR A 100 11.97 19.37 7.36
N GLU A 101 11.34 20.39 7.94
CA GLU A 101 10.97 20.39 9.36
C GLU A 101 9.96 19.29 9.71
N GLY A 102 8.99 19.05 8.82
CA GLY A 102 7.96 18.03 9.02
C GLY A 102 8.47 16.61 8.84
N ALA A 103 9.36 16.38 7.85
CA ALA A 103 9.79 15.04 7.49
C ALA A 103 11.28 14.98 7.08
N PRO A 104 12.23 15.31 7.98
CA PRO A 104 13.64 15.49 7.63
C PRO A 104 14.27 14.22 7.04
N VAL A 105 13.89 13.04 7.56
CA VAL A 105 14.42 11.76 7.09
C VAL A 105 13.90 11.42 5.69
N SER A 106 12.59 11.52 5.44
CA SER A 106 12.03 11.20 4.13
C SER A 106 12.45 12.20 3.06
N THR A 107 12.62 13.48 3.41
CA THR A 107 13.16 14.50 2.48
C THR A 107 14.56 14.12 2.01
N LEU A 108 15.47 13.75 2.91
CA LEU A 108 16.82 13.33 2.51
C LEU A 108 16.83 12.01 1.73
N MET A 109 15.96 11.06 2.10
CA MET A 109 15.81 9.81 1.35
C MET A 109 15.27 10.04 -0.07
N GLU A 110 14.33 10.97 -0.23
CA GLU A 110 13.80 11.33 -1.55
C GLU A 110 14.88 11.94 -2.43
N HIS A 111 15.67 12.90 -1.92
CA HIS A 111 16.82 13.45 -2.64
C HIS A 111 17.81 12.36 -3.07
N TYR A 112 18.20 11.48 -2.14
CA TYR A 112 19.08 10.36 -2.46
C TYR A 112 18.53 9.46 -3.59
N MET A 113 17.23 9.18 -3.56
CA MET A 113 16.58 8.37 -4.61
C MET A 113 16.53 9.10 -5.95
N LEU A 114 16.26 10.40 -5.96
CA LEU A 114 16.25 11.23 -7.18
C LEU A 114 17.64 11.31 -7.80
N ASP A 115 18.67 11.58 -7.00
CA ASP A 115 20.06 11.59 -7.45
C ASP A 115 20.45 10.24 -8.07
N THR A 116 20.07 9.13 -7.41
CA THR A 116 20.28 7.78 -7.94
C THR A 116 19.57 7.58 -9.30
N MET A 117 18.35 8.09 -9.46
CA MET A 117 17.61 7.99 -10.72
C MET A 117 18.21 8.85 -11.84
N LEU A 118 18.70 10.06 -11.51
CA LEU A 118 19.39 10.95 -12.44
C LEU A 118 20.69 10.32 -12.94
N ASP A 119 21.48 9.75 -12.03
CA ASP A 119 22.71 9.01 -12.36
C ASP A 119 22.44 7.84 -13.31
N LEU A 120 21.40 7.04 -13.03
CA LEU A 120 20.99 5.92 -13.89
C LEU A 120 20.53 6.37 -15.28
N ALA A 121 19.89 7.54 -15.38
CA ALA A 121 19.48 8.13 -16.64
C ALA A 121 20.64 8.80 -17.40
N GLY A 122 21.79 9.01 -16.75
CA GLY A 122 22.97 9.65 -17.33
C GLY A 122 22.93 11.18 -17.31
N PHE A 123 22.14 11.78 -16.40
CA PHE A 123 22.09 13.22 -16.22
C PHE A 123 23.10 13.67 -15.16
N GLY A 124 23.98 14.61 -15.51
CA GLY A 124 24.98 15.15 -14.59
C GLY A 124 24.45 16.23 -13.63
N GLU A 125 23.33 16.85 -13.98
CA GLU A 125 22.58 17.80 -13.15
C GLU A 125 21.08 17.56 -13.39
N GLY A 126 20.27 17.68 -12.35
CA GLY A 126 18.83 17.52 -12.46
C GLY A 126 18.10 17.79 -11.14
N GLU A 127 16.79 17.97 -11.25
CA GLU A 127 15.89 18.11 -10.10
C GLU A 127 14.61 17.33 -10.40
N GLY A 128 13.92 16.89 -9.35
CA GLY A 128 12.68 16.15 -9.48
C GLY A 128 11.93 16.06 -8.15
N GLN A 129 10.79 15.38 -8.20
CA GLN A 129 10.01 15.02 -7.02
C GLN A 129 9.33 13.68 -7.28
N MET A 130 9.09 12.91 -6.22
CA MET A 130 8.21 11.75 -6.34
C MET A 130 6.78 12.23 -6.64
N THR A 131 6.04 11.45 -7.43
CA THR A 131 4.69 11.82 -7.85
C THR A 131 3.68 10.72 -7.53
N THR A 132 2.42 11.10 -7.40
CA THR A 132 1.29 10.19 -7.14
C THR A 132 0.87 9.43 -8.41
N GLY A 133 1.82 8.70 -8.99
CA GLY A 133 1.66 7.93 -10.21
C GLY A 133 2.09 8.67 -11.48
N SER A 134 2.38 7.90 -12.53
CA SER A 134 3.00 8.39 -13.77
C SER A 134 2.14 9.43 -14.50
N SER A 135 0.81 9.36 -14.41
CA SER A 135 -0.07 10.36 -15.04
C SER A 135 0.14 11.75 -14.44
N ASN A 136 0.32 11.85 -13.11
CA ASN A 136 0.64 13.11 -12.45
C ASN A 136 2.06 13.57 -12.81
N GLY A 137 3.02 12.64 -12.86
CA GLY A 137 4.37 12.91 -13.38
C GLY A 137 4.37 13.52 -14.78
N ASN A 138 3.61 12.96 -15.71
CA ASN A 138 3.46 13.50 -17.07
C ASN A 138 2.82 14.89 -17.07
N MET A 139 1.81 15.12 -16.22
CA MET A 139 1.18 16.44 -16.09
C MET A 139 2.16 17.49 -15.60
N ILE A 140 2.94 17.18 -14.55
CA ILE A 140 3.97 18.08 -14.01
C ILE A 140 5.04 18.36 -15.07
N ALA A 141 5.49 17.33 -15.81
CA ALA A 141 6.46 17.50 -16.88
C ALA A 141 5.95 18.44 -17.98
N MET A 142 4.67 18.34 -18.37
CA MET A 142 4.06 19.28 -19.34
C MET A 142 3.93 20.70 -18.81
N LEU A 143 3.73 20.88 -17.50
CA LEU A 143 3.66 22.21 -16.88
C LEU A 143 5.03 22.88 -16.73
N ALA A 144 6.10 22.08 -16.66
CA ALA A 144 7.48 22.56 -16.53
C ALA A 144 8.15 22.87 -17.88
N ALA A 145 7.60 22.38 -19.00
CA ALA A 145 8.12 22.55 -20.36
C ALA A 145 7.69 23.87 -21.01
#